data_AF-X1FRX4-F1
#
_entry.id   AF-X1FRX4-F1
#
_cell.length_a   1.000
_cell.length_b   1.000
_cell.length_c   1.000
_cell.angle_alpha   90.00
_cell.angle_beta   90.00
_cell.angle_gamma   90.00
#
_symmetry.space_group_name_H-M   'P 1'
#
loop_
_entity.id
_entity.type
_entity.pdbx_description
1 polymer ?
#
loop_
_entity_poly.entity_id
_entity_poly.type
_entity_poly.pdbx_seq_one_letter_code
_entity_poly.pdbx_strand_id
1 'polypeptide(L)' 'MNSRRVSKPVQIGTVTVGGDAPIVVQSMTKTDTRDVMSTINQIKELEDYDCELVRVA' A
#
# COMPACT_ATOMS: atom_id res chain seq x y z
N MET A 1 9.98 22.84 -6.91
CA MET A 1 9.02 21.78 -6.53
C MET A 1 7.71 22.03 -7.27
N ASN A 2 7.06 20.97 -7.76
CA ASN A 2 5.73 21.09 -8.37
C ASN A 2 4.65 20.94 -7.28
N SER A 3 3.57 21.71 -7.40
CA SER A 3 2.39 21.58 -6.56
C SER A 3 1.72 20.21 -6.78
N ARG A 4 1.23 19.58 -5.71
CA ARG A 4 0.47 18.32 -5.82
C ARG A 4 -0.78 18.56 -6.68
N ARG A 5 -1.10 17.60 -7.56
CA ARG A 5 -2.32 17.63 -8.39
C ARG A 5 -3.56 17.49 -7.52
N VAL A 6 -4.55 18.36 -7.73
CA VAL A 6 -5.88 18.23 -7.12
C VAL A 6 -6.56 16.96 -7.66
N SER A 7 -6.93 16.05 -6.77
CA SER A 7 -7.59 14.78 -7.08
C SER A 7 -8.74 14.52 -6.12
N LYS A 8 -9.69 13.67 -6.52
CA LYS A 8 -10.76 13.21 -5.63
C LYS A 8 -10.15 12.24 -4.60
N PRO A 9 -10.44 12.39 -3.29
CA PRO A 9 -10.02 11.40 -2.30
C PRO A 9 -10.78 10.09 -2.49
N VAL A 10 -10.09 8.97 -2.35
CA VAL A 10 -10.64 7.61 -2.44
C VAL A 10 -10.21 6.81 -1.23
N GLN A 11 -11.15 6.10 -0.60
CA GLN A 11 -10.88 5.25 0.55
C GLN A 11 -10.58 3.81 0.10
N ILE A 12 -9.49 3.25 0.60
CA ILE A 12 -9.05 1.86 0.41
C ILE A 12 -8.89 1.25 1.80
N GLY A 13 -9.89 0.48 2.25
CA GLY A 13 -9.95 0.02 3.64
C GLY A 13 -10.00 1.21 4.61
N THR A 14 -8.99 1.34 5.46
CA THR A 14 -8.84 2.44 6.42
C THR A 14 -7.98 3.61 5.89
N VAL A 15 -7.36 3.45 4.72
CA VAL A 15 -6.43 4.44 4.13
C VAL A 15 -7.16 5.33 3.12
N THR A 16 -6.85 6.63 3.10
CA THR A 16 -7.38 7.58 2.11
C THR A 16 -6.27 8.01 1.15
N VAL A 17 -6.50 7.85 -0.16
CA VAL A 17 -5.55 8.22 -1.22
C VAL A 17 -6.10 9.39 -2.02
N GLY A 18 -5.27 10.41 -2.24
CA GLY A 18 -5.63 11.60 -3.04
C GLY A 18 -6.26 12.72 -2.21
N GLY A 19 -6.67 13.80 -2.89
CA GLY A 19 -7.07 15.04 -2.24
C GLY A 19 -5.94 15.61 -1.37
N ASP A 20 -6.28 15.98 -0.14
CA ASP A 20 -5.36 16.57 0.84
C ASP A 20 -4.69 15.53 1.75
N ALA A 21 -5.00 14.23 1.60
CA ALA A 21 -4.38 13.17 2.40
C ALA A 21 -2.85 13.08 2.15
N PRO A 22 -2.05 12.57 3.09
CA PRO A 22 -0.63 12.31 2.88
C PRO A 22 -0.34 11.40 1.66
N ILE A 23 0.89 11.42 1.14
CA ILE A 23 1.29 10.43 0.13
C ILE A 23 1.43 9.08 0.83
N VAL A 24 0.60 8.13 0.41
CA VAL A 24 0.59 6.77 0.95
C VAL A 24 1.71 5.96 0.33
N VAL A 25 2.47 5.24 1.16
CA VAL A 25 3.49 4.28 0.72
C VAL A 25 2.85 2.93 0.42
N GLN A 26 3.08 2.42 -0.79
CA GLN A 26 2.62 1.09 -1.19
C GLN A 26 3.78 0.21 -1.66
N SER A 27 3.60 -1.10 -1.53
CA SER A 27 4.51 -2.11 -2.07
C SER A 27 3.74 -3.30 -2.66
N MET A 28 4.46 -4.28 -3.20
CA MET A 28 3.89 -5.49 -3.77
C MET A 28 4.68 -6.71 -3.30
N THR A 29 3.98 -7.79 -2.96
CA THR A 29 4.64 -9.06 -2.65
C THR A 29 5.33 -9.66 -3.87
N LYS A 30 6.38 -10.44 -3.63
CA LYS A 30 7.16 -11.16 -4.63
C LYS A 30 6.99 -12.69 -4.56
N THR A 31 6.34 -13.17 -3.51
CA THR A 31 6.00 -14.58 -3.30
C THR A 31 4.99 -15.06 -4.34
N ASP A 32 4.91 -16.38 -4.56
CA ASP A 32 3.78 -16.97 -5.29
C ASP A 32 2.53 -16.81 -4.42
N THR A 33 1.50 -16.11 -4.90
CA THR A 33 0.26 -15.83 -4.14
C THR A 33 -0.41 -17.12 -3.64
N ARG A 34 -0.18 -18.27 -4.30
CA ARG A 34 -0.71 -19.58 -3.88
C ARG A 34 0.00 -20.14 -2.64
N ASP A 35 1.22 -19.70 -2.37
CA ASP A 35 1.90 -19.94 -1.09
C ASP A 35 1.42 -18.88 -0.08
N VAL A 36 0.36 -19.24 0.63
CA VAL A 36 -0.31 -18.39 1.60
C VAL A 36 0.63 -17.98 2.73
N MET A 37 1.43 -18.90 3.26
CA MET A 37 2.27 -18.63 4.42
C MET A 37 3.43 -17.69 4.06
N SER A 38 4.08 -17.94 2.92
CA SER A 38 5.14 -17.07 2.41
C SER A 38 4.62 -15.65 2.15
N THR A 39 3.44 -15.54 1.53
CA THR A 39 2.81 -14.24 1.23
C THR A 39 2.43 -13.48 2.50
N ILE A 40 1.83 -14.14 3.49
CA ILE A 40 1.48 -13.50 4.77
C ILE A 40 2.74 -13.01 5.50
N ASN A 41 3.81 -13.80 5.52
CA ASN A 41 5.04 -13.40 6.18
C ASN A 41 5.64 -12.15 5.52
N GLN A 42 5.69 -12.11 4.19
CA GLN A 42 6.17 -10.93 3.49
C GLN A 42 5.26 -9.70 3.68
N ILE A 43 3.94 -9.87 3.76
CA ILE A 43 3.03 -8.75 4.08
C ILE A 43 3.37 -8.16 5.45
N LYS A 44 3.61 -9.00 6.46
CA LYS A 44 4.01 -8.55 7.80
C LYS A 44 5.36 -7.85 7.81
N GLU A 45 6.34 -8.38 7.08
CA GLU A 45 7.63 -7.70 6.90
C GLU A 45 7.45 -6.32 6.28
N LEU A 46 6.59 -6.17 5.27
CA LEU A 46 6.30 -4.87 4.66
C LEU A 46 5.61 -3.93 5.65
N GLU A 47 4.68 -4.42 6.45
CA GLU A 47 4.02 -3.67 7.54
C GLU A 47 5.03 -3.16 8.56
N ASP A 48 6.01 -3.99 8.96
CA ASP A 48 7.09 -3.61 9.88
C ASP A 48 7.99 -2.49 9.33
N TYR A 49 7.99 -2.27 8.00
CA TYR A 49 8.65 -1.16 7.32
C TYR A 49 7.71 0.02 6.98
N ASP A 50 6.59 0.14 7.70
CA ASP A 50 5.58 1.19 7.54
C ASP A 50 4.91 1.22 6.14
N CYS A 51 4.84 0.07 5.47
CA CYS A 51 4.08 -0.04 4.23
C CYS A 51 2.57 0.03 4.53
N GLU A 52 1.90 1.07 4.02
CA GLU A 52 0.48 1.33 4.32
C GLU A 52 -0.48 0.54 3.41
N LEU A 53 -0.03 0.15 2.21
CA LEU A 53 -0.81 -0.63 1.24
C LEU A 53 0.05 -1.71 0.58
N VAL A 54 -0.40 -2.97 0.62
CA VAL A 54 0.29 -4.08 -0.04
C VAL A 54 -0.55 -4.66 -1.16
N ARG A 55 0.06 -4.80 -2.34
CA ARG A 55 -0.55 -5.45 -3.52
C ARG A 55 -0.06 -6.89 -3.66
N VAL A 56 -0.96 -7.78 -4.09
CA VAL A 56 -0.68 -9.18 -4.47
C VAL A 56 -0.95 -9.38 -5.97
N ALA A 57 -0.24 -10.33 -6.59
CA ALA A 57 -0.40 -10.68 -8.02
C ALA A 57 -1.60 -11.58 -8.28
#